data_AF-A0A5B8UEB5-F1
#
_entry.id   AF-A0A5B8UEB5-F1
#
_cell.length_a   1.000
_cell.length_b   1.000
_cell.length_c   1.000
_cell.angle_alpha   90.00
_cell.angle_beta   90.00
_cell.angle_gamma   90.00
#
_symmetry.space_group_name_H-M   'P 1'
#
loop_
_entity.id
_entity.type
_entity.pdbx_description
1 polymer ?
#
loop_
_entity_poly.entity_id
_entity_poly.type
_entity_poly.pdbx_seq_one_letter_code
_entity_poly.pdbx_strand_id
1 'polypeptide(L)'
;MRLLSYITFLITLIPVLISCNQQNHNSQVQRVVKIQRPRSDKYDSTVFENLYNKLYFHQNLSKAEIDSFTINSDTRAEFYDLLEEFKREDIFPPEFNTFEKAAESRLTNWLEYPTELDTIPSQLELLKKVNLIDSGVTYTYYAFRFKTEQPHWAAKDGWMIGVVGPYLKDSKPYDWTGGTFSNFKKEKQITPEKEAEWAHKNVFKRSPE
;
A
#
# COMPACT_ATOMS: atom_id res chain seq x y z
N MET A 1 -63.85 -38.11 34.07
CA MET A 1 -62.73 -37.15 34.14
C MET A 1 -62.44 -36.93 35.64
N ARG A 2 -61.59 -37.64 36.40
CA ARG A 2 -60.16 -38.07 36.25
C ARG A 2 -59.29 -36.90 35.75
N LEU A 3 -58.25 -36.38 36.41
CA LEU A 3 -57.41 -36.71 37.58
C LEU A 3 -56.87 -35.36 38.16
N LEU A 4 -56.71 -35.13 39.48
CA LEU A 4 -55.60 -35.53 40.36
C LEU A 4 -54.17 -35.21 39.85
N SER A 5 -53.54 -34.21 40.48
CA SER A 5 -52.30 -34.37 41.26
C SER A 5 -50.98 -33.67 40.84
N TYR A 6 -50.27 -33.31 41.92
CA TYR A 6 -48.82 -33.26 42.17
C TYR A 6 -48.03 -31.96 42.02
N ILE A 7 -47.89 -31.32 43.18
CA ILE A 7 -46.70 -30.66 43.74
C ILE A 7 -45.43 -31.49 43.49
N THR A 8 -44.34 -30.82 43.12
CA THR A 8 -42.98 -31.28 43.45
C THR A 8 -42.14 -30.07 43.86
N PHE A 9 -41.36 -30.26 44.91
CA PHE A 9 -40.64 -29.28 45.70
C PHE A 9 -39.16 -29.72 45.73
N LEU A 10 -38.23 -28.78 46.00
CA LEU A 10 -36.88 -29.00 46.56
C LEU A 10 -35.82 -29.56 45.53
N ILE A 11 -34.55 -29.12 45.40
CA ILE A 11 -33.51 -28.58 46.31
C ILE A 11 -32.31 -27.99 45.52
N THR A 12 -31.82 -26.85 46.05
CA THR A 12 -30.47 -26.21 46.14
C THR A 12 -29.25 -26.50 45.23
N LEU A 13 -28.67 -25.38 44.75
CA LEU A 13 -27.26 -24.92 44.77
C LEU A 13 -26.09 -25.91 44.97
N ILE A 14 -25.11 -25.88 44.04
CA ILE A 14 -23.65 -25.84 44.33
C ILE A 14 -22.95 -24.94 43.27
N PRO A 15 -22.03 -24.04 43.65
CA PRO A 15 -21.29 -23.17 42.73
C PRO A 15 -20.01 -23.85 42.21
N VAL A 16 -19.63 -23.59 40.96
CA VAL A 16 -18.28 -23.89 40.46
C VAL A 16 -17.72 -22.63 39.80
N LEU A 17 -16.84 -21.96 40.54
CA LEU A 17 -15.87 -21.02 40.00
C LEU A 17 -14.74 -21.83 39.35
N ILE A 18 -14.66 -21.79 38.02
CA ILE A 18 -13.39 -21.99 37.31
C ILE A 18 -13.21 -20.78 36.39
N SER A 19 -12.25 -19.95 36.77
CA SER A 19 -11.64 -18.95 35.90
C SER A 19 -10.86 -19.67 34.80
N CYS A 20 -11.17 -19.40 33.54
CA CYS A 20 -10.16 -19.46 32.49
C CYS A 20 -10.55 -18.54 31.32
N ASN A 21 -9.94 -17.36 31.40
CA ASN A 21 -9.59 -16.50 30.30
C ASN A 21 -8.92 -17.32 29.18
N GLN A 22 -9.58 -17.45 28.03
CA GLN A 22 -8.88 -17.56 26.75
C GLN A 22 -9.50 -16.59 25.77
N GLN A 23 -8.69 -15.59 25.47
CA GLN A 23 -8.94 -14.50 24.56
C GLN A 23 -9.25 -15.04 23.16
N ASN A 24 -10.36 -14.57 22.62
CA ASN A 24 -10.57 -14.44 21.20
C ASN A 24 -9.38 -13.70 20.58
N HIS A 25 -8.51 -14.40 19.86
CA HIS A 25 -7.63 -13.80 18.86
C HIS A 25 -7.95 -14.38 17.49
N ASN A 26 -9.03 -13.86 16.93
CA ASN A 26 -9.23 -13.81 15.48
C ASN A 26 -9.56 -12.37 15.11
N SER A 27 -8.59 -11.48 15.32
CA SER A 27 -8.66 -10.12 14.80
C SER A 27 -8.20 -10.16 13.34
N GLN A 28 -9.08 -10.58 12.44
CA GLN A 28 -9.00 -10.09 11.08
C GLN A 28 -9.33 -8.60 11.14
N VAL A 29 -8.28 -7.78 11.16
CA VAL A 29 -8.40 -6.33 11.05
C VAL A 29 -9.03 -6.07 9.69
N GLN A 30 -10.33 -5.76 9.68
CA GLN A 30 -10.99 -5.24 8.50
C GLN A 30 -10.35 -3.88 8.20
N ARG A 31 -9.50 -3.85 7.18
CA ARG A 31 -8.90 -2.63 6.66
C ARG A 31 -10.03 -1.75 6.13
N VAL A 32 -10.42 -0.73 6.90
CA VAL A 32 -11.30 0.32 6.40
C VAL A 32 -10.46 1.14 5.42
N VAL A 33 -10.43 0.72 4.16
CA VAL A 33 -9.86 1.53 3.09
C VAL A 33 -10.77 2.74 2.96
N LYS A 34 -10.34 3.89 3.49
CA LYS A 34 -10.98 5.16 3.18
C LYS A 34 -10.88 5.33 1.66
N ILE A 35 -12.03 5.39 0.99
CA ILE A 35 -12.15 5.63 -0.45
C ILE A 35 -11.40 6.93 -0.77
N GLN A 36 -10.16 6.83 -1.23
CA GLN A 36 -9.49 7.96 -1.85
C GLN A 36 -9.98 7.97 -3.29
N ARG A 37 -10.90 8.89 -3.60
CA ARG A 37 -11.10 9.27 -4.99
C ARG A 37 -9.72 9.67 -5.53
N PRO A 38 -9.32 9.18 -6.71
CA PRO A 38 -8.05 9.58 -7.27
C PRO A 38 -8.04 11.08 -7.46
N ARG A 39 -6.82 11.62 -7.47
CA ARG A 39 -6.56 13.03 -7.70
C ARG A 39 -7.17 13.46 -9.04
N SER A 40 -8.23 14.28 -8.97
CA SER A 40 -8.96 14.77 -10.15
C SER A 40 -8.13 15.67 -11.05
N ASP A 41 -7.02 16.20 -10.52
CA ASP A 41 -5.99 16.95 -11.24
C ASP A 41 -5.08 16.08 -12.10
N LYS A 42 -5.02 14.77 -11.83
CA LYS A 42 -4.08 13.85 -12.49
C LYS A 42 -4.65 13.16 -13.73
N TYR A 43 -5.93 12.80 -13.68
CA TYR A 43 -6.62 12.17 -14.81
C TYR A 43 -7.56 13.17 -15.47
N ASP A 44 -7.73 13.04 -16.80
CA ASP A 44 -8.96 13.52 -17.40
C ASP A 44 -10.11 12.85 -16.64
N SER A 45 -10.95 13.67 -15.99
CA SER A 45 -12.03 13.18 -15.14
C SER A 45 -12.90 12.19 -15.89
N THR A 46 -13.06 12.37 -17.21
CA THR A 46 -13.84 11.47 -18.06
C THR A 46 -13.17 10.10 -18.22
N VAL A 47 -11.84 10.03 -18.35
CA VAL A 47 -11.10 8.76 -18.50
C VAL A 47 -11.21 7.94 -17.21
N PHE A 48 -10.96 8.55 -16.06
CA PHE A 48 -11.06 7.85 -14.79
C PHE A 48 -12.50 7.48 -14.46
N GLU A 49 -13.47 8.38 -14.65
CA GLU A 49 -14.89 8.08 -14.44
C GLU A 49 -15.36 6.93 -15.34
N ASN A 50 -14.93 6.90 -16.60
CA ASN A 50 -15.25 5.79 -17.50
C ASN A 50 -14.67 4.47 -17.01
N LEU A 51 -13.42 4.45 -16.57
CA LEU A 51 -12.81 3.26 -15.97
C LEU A 51 -13.58 2.79 -14.74
N TYR A 52 -13.85 3.71 -13.80
CA TYR A 52 -14.61 3.43 -12.58
C TYR A 52 -15.99 2.84 -12.92
N ASN A 53 -16.73 3.48 -13.81
CA ASN A 53 -18.05 3.03 -14.21
C ASN A 53 -18.02 1.64 -14.85
N LYS A 54 -17.02 1.35 -15.70
CA LYS A 54 -16.86 0.02 -16.28
C LYS A 54 -16.63 -1.05 -15.21
N LEU A 55 -15.74 -0.79 -14.25
CA LEU A 55 -15.50 -1.72 -13.15
C LEU A 55 -16.73 -1.88 -12.26
N TYR A 56 -17.41 -0.78 -11.93
CA TYR A 56 -18.65 -0.76 -11.13
C TYR A 56 -19.78 -1.56 -11.77
N PHE A 57 -19.95 -1.46 -13.09
CA PHE A 57 -20.95 -2.24 -13.84
C PHE A 57 -20.44 -3.60 -14.33
N HIS A 58 -19.31 -4.09 -13.82
CA HIS A 58 -18.69 -5.37 -14.18
C HIS A 58 -18.46 -5.55 -15.69
N GLN A 59 -18.20 -4.45 -16.41
CA GLN A 59 -17.85 -4.49 -17.81
C GLN A 59 -16.40 -4.96 -17.99
N ASN A 60 -16.11 -5.52 -19.16
CA ASN A 60 -14.75 -5.90 -19.53
C ASN A 60 -13.96 -4.68 -19.99
N LEU A 61 -12.71 -4.60 -19.55
CA LEU A 61 -11.72 -3.65 -20.08
C LEU A 61 -10.98 -4.30 -21.24
N SER A 62 -10.78 -3.55 -22.31
CA SER A 62 -9.91 -3.99 -23.40
C SER A 62 -8.44 -3.95 -22.98
N LYS A 63 -7.60 -4.70 -23.68
CA LYS A 63 -6.14 -4.67 -23.43
C LYS A 63 -5.57 -3.26 -23.55
N ALA A 64 -6.00 -2.49 -24.56
CA ALA A 64 -5.52 -1.12 -24.76
C ALA A 64 -5.85 -0.20 -23.57
N GLU A 65 -7.03 -0.38 -22.96
CA GLU A 65 -7.41 0.35 -21.75
C GLU A 65 -6.55 -0.06 -20.56
N ILE A 66 -6.35 -1.36 -20.34
CA ILE A 66 -5.47 -1.87 -19.27
C ILE A 66 -4.03 -1.35 -19.46
N ASP A 67 -3.51 -1.43 -20.69
CA ASP A 67 -2.17 -0.95 -21.05
C ASP A 67 -2.00 0.54 -20.76
N SER A 68 -3.05 1.35 -21.00
CA SER A 68 -3.00 2.81 -20.79
C SER A 68 -2.76 3.21 -19.33
N PHE A 69 -3.13 2.36 -18.37
CA PHE A 69 -2.91 2.60 -16.95
C PHE A 69 -1.71 1.83 -16.37
N THR A 70 -1.26 0.75 -17.01
CA THR A 70 -0.26 -0.15 -16.44
C THR A 70 1.16 0.10 -16.93
N ILE A 71 1.32 0.60 -18.16
CA ILE A 71 2.64 0.88 -18.75
C ILE A 71 3.35 1.99 -17.96
N ASN A 72 2.66 3.10 -17.68
CA ASN A 72 3.25 4.25 -17.01
C ASN A 72 3.30 4.05 -15.50
N SER A 73 4.43 4.41 -14.87
CA SER A 73 4.61 4.21 -13.43
C SER A 73 3.75 5.15 -12.59
N ASP A 74 3.34 6.30 -13.10
CA ASP A 74 2.47 7.23 -12.40
C ASP A 74 1.01 6.75 -12.29
N THR A 75 0.52 5.89 -13.17
CA THR A 75 -0.88 5.43 -13.10
C THR A 75 -1.04 4.02 -12.52
N ARG A 76 0.03 3.23 -12.56
CA ARG A 76 -0.02 1.78 -12.34
C ARG A 76 -0.51 1.36 -10.95
N ALA A 77 -0.02 1.98 -9.88
CA ALA A 77 -0.41 1.62 -8.51
C ALA A 77 -1.84 2.03 -8.20
N GLU A 78 -2.26 3.23 -8.62
CA GLU A 78 -3.65 3.68 -8.46
C GLU A 78 -4.63 2.80 -9.27
N PHE A 79 -4.22 2.33 -10.45
CA PHE A 79 -4.99 1.35 -11.21
C PHE A 79 -5.09 0.00 -10.51
N TYR A 80 -3.98 -0.51 -9.95
CA TYR A 80 -4.02 -1.73 -9.15
C TYR A 80 -4.95 -1.59 -7.94
N ASP A 81 -4.86 -0.48 -7.21
CA ASP A 81 -5.74 -0.20 -6.05
C ASP A 81 -7.21 -0.22 -6.45
N LEU A 82 -7.54 0.36 -7.61
CA LEU A 82 -8.89 0.34 -8.12
C LEU A 82 -9.34 -1.09 -8.49
N LEU A 83 -8.49 -1.89 -9.12
CA LEU A 83 -8.81 -3.29 -9.39
C LEU A 83 -9.02 -4.09 -8.11
N GLU A 84 -8.19 -3.88 -7.08
CA GLU A 84 -8.34 -4.51 -5.76
C GLU A 84 -9.69 -4.14 -5.12
N GLU A 85 -10.09 -2.86 -5.18
CA GLU A 85 -11.39 -2.39 -4.69
C GLU A 85 -12.56 -3.17 -5.33
N PHE A 86 -12.48 -3.46 -6.63
CA PHE A 86 -13.49 -4.20 -7.38
C PHE A 86 -13.26 -5.72 -7.45
N LYS A 87 -12.22 -6.24 -6.79
CA LYS A 87 -11.80 -7.66 -6.85
C LYS A 87 -11.55 -8.17 -8.27
N ARG A 88 -10.86 -7.34 -9.06
CA ARG A 88 -10.54 -7.54 -10.49
C ARG A 88 -9.04 -7.54 -10.74
N GLU A 89 -8.22 -7.94 -9.78
CA GLU A 89 -6.76 -8.02 -9.93
C GLU A 89 -6.36 -9.08 -10.98
N ASP A 90 -7.28 -9.98 -11.35
CA ASP A 90 -7.11 -11.02 -12.36
C ASP A 90 -6.77 -10.49 -13.76
N ILE A 91 -7.17 -9.25 -14.07
CA ILE A 91 -6.86 -8.60 -15.35
C ILE A 91 -5.59 -7.75 -15.32
N PHE A 92 -4.93 -7.63 -14.17
CA PHE A 92 -3.71 -6.85 -14.05
C PHE A 92 -2.53 -7.60 -14.73
N PRO A 93 -1.74 -6.96 -15.60
CA PRO A 93 -0.71 -7.67 -16.35
C PRO A 93 0.38 -8.23 -15.41
N PRO A 94 0.70 -9.54 -15.50
CA PRO A 94 1.61 -10.21 -14.58
C PRO A 94 3.04 -9.66 -14.64
N GLU A 95 3.48 -9.13 -15.79
CA GLU A 95 4.78 -8.49 -15.97
C GLU A 95 4.97 -7.23 -15.11
N PHE A 96 3.87 -6.59 -14.71
CA PHE A 96 3.86 -5.43 -13.82
C PHE A 96 3.52 -5.79 -12.37
N ASN A 97 3.16 -7.04 -12.10
CA ASN A 97 2.81 -7.52 -10.77
C ASN A 97 4.05 -8.00 -9.98
N THR A 98 5.01 -7.09 -9.80
CA THR A 98 6.23 -7.34 -9.02
C THR A 98 6.45 -6.25 -7.98
N PHE A 99 7.19 -6.54 -6.92
CA PHE A 99 7.51 -5.53 -5.90
C PHE A 99 8.28 -4.34 -6.48
N GLU A 100 9.20 -4.59 -7.41
CA GLU A 100 9.97 -3.54 -8.07
C GLU A 100 9.05 -2.59 -8.85
N LYS A 101 8.07 -3.14 -9.58
CA LYS A 101 7.13 -2.36 -10.38
C LYS A 101 6.07 -1.65 -9.54
N ALA A 102 5.65 -2.26 -8.44
CA ALA A 102 4.83 -1.61 -7.44
C ALA A 102 5.57 -0.46 -6.78
N ALA A 103 6.80 -0.69 -6.32
CA ALA A 103 7.61 0.32 -5.64
C ALA A 103 7.98 1.49 -6.58
N GLU A 104 8.33 1.20 -7.83
CA GLU A 104 8.54 2.22 -8.87
C GLU A 104 7.32 3.14 -8.98
N SER A 105 6.12 2.55 -9.03
CA SER A 105 4.88 3.30 -9.18
C SER A 105 4.51 4.10 -7.93
N ARG A 106 4.60 3.48 -6.74
CA ARG A 106 4.33 4.13 -5.45
C ARG A 106 5.27 5.32 -5.20
N LEU A 107 6.56 5.17 -5.52
CA LEU A 107 7.50 6.29 -5.40
C LEU A 107 7.18 7.40 -6.40
N THR A 108 6.83 7.04 -7.64
CA THR A 108 6.42 8.03 -8.65
C THR A 108 5.25 8.86 -8.13
N ASN A 109 4.20 8.22 -7.60
CA ASN A 109 3.03 8.92 -7.06
C ASN A 109 3.35 9.80 -5.86
N TRP A 110 4.23 9.33 -4.96
CA TRP A 110 4.67 10.11 -3.82
C TRP A 110 5.44 11.36 -4.26
N LEU A 111 6.39 11.21 -5.20
CA LEU A 111 7.17 12.33 -5.72
C LEU A 111 6.30 13.36 -6.44
N GLU A 112 5.35 12.90 -7.24
CA GLU A 112 4.42 13.74 -7.98
C GLU A 112 3.55 14.65 -7.07
N TYR A 113 3.38 14.29 -5.80
CA TYR A 113 2.52 15.04 -4.90
C TYR A 113 3.03 16.49 -4.68
N PRO A 114 2.17 17.53 -4.66
CA PRO A 114 2.61 18.92 -4.69
C PRO A 114 3.48 19.39 -3.52
N THR A 115 3.37 18.74 -2.36
CA THR A 115 4.23 19.06 -1.20
C THR A 115 5.56 18.31 -1.20
N GLU A 116 5.79 17.41 -2.16
CA GLU A 116 7.00 16.58 -2.27
C GLU A 116 7.90 17.09 -3.40
N LEU A 117 7.98 16.39 -4.54
CA LEU A 117 8.75 16.84 -5.70
C LEU A 117 7.92 17.73 -6.63
N ASP A 118 6.58 17.64 -6.58
CA ASP A 118 5.62 18.35 -7.44
C ASP A 118 5.83 18.09 -8.94
N THR A 119 6.39 16.93 -9.27
CA THR A 119 6.53 16.47 -10.65
C THR A 119 6.83 14.98 -10.72
N ILE A 120 6.50 14.36 -11.86
CA ILE A 120 6.98 13.02 -12.20
C ILE A 120 8.47 13.14 -12.53
N PRO A 121 9.36 12.35 -11.90
CA PRO A 121 10.76 12.38 -12.23
C PRO A 121 10.98 11.98 -13.69
N SER A 122 11.85 12.72 -14.39
CA SER A 122 12.25 12.42 -15.78
C SER A 122 12.88 11.05 -15.95
N GLN A 123 13.57 10.56 -14.91
CA GLN A 123 14.14 9.23 -14.84
C GLN A 123 14.02 8.70 -13.41
N LEU A 124 13.72 7.41 -13.29
CA LEU A 124 13.59 6.67 -12.04
C LEU A 124 14.18 5.27 -12.25
N GLU A 125 15.13 4.86 -11.41
CA GLU A 125 15.84 3.59 -11.59
C GLU A 125 16.07 2.89 -10.25
N LEU A 126 15.78 1.58 -10.20
CA LEU A 126 16.03 0.78 -9.01
C LEU A 126 17.54 0.69 -8.74
N LEU A 127 17.95 1.11 -7.56
CA LEU A 127 19.32 0.95 -7.09
C LEU A 127 19.51 -0.37 -6.36
N LYS A 128 18.62 -0.67 -5.40
CA LYS A 128 18.82 -1.78 -4.48
C LYS A 128 17.55 -2.18 -3.74
N LYS A 129 17.40 -3.49 -3.53
CA LYS A 129 16.53 -4.05 -2.49
C LYS A 129 17.29 -4.10 -1.17
N VAL A 130 16.79 -3.42 -0.16
CA VAL A 130 17.40 -3.30 1.17
C VAL A 130 16.57 -4.07 2.18
N ASN A 131 17.19 -5.00 2.91
CA ASN A 131 16.54 -5.70 4.02
C ASN A 131 17.07 -5.13 5.34
N LEU A 132 16.17 -4.58 6.15
CA LEU A 132 16.46 -4.12 7.51
C LEU A 132 15.93 -5.13 8.51
N ILE A 133 16.69 -5.44 9.55
CA ILE A 133 16.24 -6.30 10.64
C ILE A 133 15.99 -5.42 11.86
N ASP A 134 14.77 -5.43 12.37
CA ASP A 134 14.40 -4.71 13.58
C ASP A 134 13.48 -5.58 14.44
N SER A 135 13.86 -5.75 15.71
CA SER A 135 13.13 -6.59 16.68
C SER A 135 12.85 -8.02 16.16
N GLY A 136 13.77 -8.58 15.39
CA GLY A 136 13.65 -9.93 14.80
C GLY A 136 12.76 -10.01 13.55
N VAL A 137 12.17 -8.90 13.10
CA VAL A 137 11.36 -8.82 11.88
C VAL A 137 12.21 -8.25 10.74
N THR A 138 12.10 -8.85 9.55
CA THR A 138 12.73 -8.32 8.34
C THR A 138 11.79 -7.38 7.62
N TYR A 139 12.24 -6.15 7.41
CA TYR A 139 11.56 -5.09 6.69
C TYR A 139 12.28 -4.84 5.37
N THR A 140 11.59 -5.04 4.25
CA THR A 140 12.17 -4.91 2.92
C THR A 140 11.84 -3.54 2.32
N TYR A 141 12.84 -2.81 1.88
CA TYR A 141 12.71 -1.56 1.14
C TYR A 141 13.25 -1.71 -0.28
N TYR A 142 12.69 -0.97 -1.22
CA TYR A 142 13.23 -0.80 -2.56
C TYR A 142 13.69 0.65 -2.70
N ALA A 143 14.99 0.82 -2.92
CA ALA A 143 15.63 2.13 -3.08
C ALA A 143 15.82 2.43 -4.56
N PHE A 144 15.49 3.64 -4.96
CA PHE A 144 15.57 4.14 -6.32
C PHE A 144 16.40 5.41 -6.36
N ARG A 145 17.09 5.63 -7.49
CA ARG A 145 17.55 6.97 -7.86
C ARG A 145 16.54 7.61 -8.79
N PHE A 146 16.38 8.91 -8.66
CA PHE A 146 15.55 9.71 -9.56
C PHE A 146 16.17 11.05 -9.85
N LYS A 147 15.75 11.69 -10.95
CA LYS A 147 16.12 13.07 -11.25
C LYS A 147 15.05 13.78 -12.06
N THR A 148 15.17 15.10 -12.09
CA THR A 148 14.36 16.00 -12.92
C THR A 148 15.26 16.74 -13.90
N GLU A 149 14.67 17.30 -14.95
CA GLU A 149 15.36 18.12 -15.93
C GLU A 149 14.97 19.60 -15.75
N GLN A 150 15.76 20.52 -16.33
CA GLN A 150 15.43 21.94 -16.32
C GLN A 150 14.06 22.19 -17.00
N PRO A 151 13.25 23.16 -16.52
CA PRO A 151 13.56 24.20 -15.54
C PRO A 151 13.21 23.85 -14.08
N HIS A 152 13.01 22.56 -13.76
CA HIS A 152 12.59 22.16 -12.41
C HIS A 152 13.66 22.46 -11.35
N TRP A 153 13.26 22.87 -10.14
CA TRP A 153 14.18 23.33 -9.09
C TRP A 153 15.20 22.27 -8.68
N ALA A 154 14.80 20.99 -8.72
CA ALA A 154 15.62 19.86 -8.32
C ALA A 154 16.61 19.41 -9.40
N ALA A 155 16.53 19.96 -10.62
CA ALA A 155 17.40 19.56 -11.72
C ALA A 155 18.89 19.84 -11.42
N LYS A 156 19.18 20.88 -10.64
CA LYS A 156 20.54 21.23 -10.19
C LYS A 156 21.19 20.18 -9.29
N ASP A 157 20.38 19.34 -8.64
CA ASP A 157 20.86 18.32 -7.70
C ASP A 157 21.16 16.98 -8.38
N GLY A 158 20.73 16.82 -9.63
CA GLY A 158 20.98 15.63 -10.43
C GLY A 158 20.25 14.41 -9.85
N TRP A 159 20.96 13.28 -9.77
CA TRP A 159 20.42 12.06 -9.17
C TRP A 159 20.25 12.21 -7.65
N MET A 160 19.03 12.03 -7.19
CA MET A 160 18.63 11.93 -5.78
C MET A 160 18.18 10.51 -5.47
N ILE A 161 18.00 10.19 -4.19
CA ILE A 161 17.55 8.86 -3.73
C ILE A 161 16.19 8.91 -3.04
N GLY A 162 15.36 7.88 -3.25
CA GLY A 162 14.11 7.67 -2.54
C GLY A 162 13.89 6.18 -2.28
N VAL A 163 13.00 5.86 -1.34
CA VAL A 163 12.72 4.48 -0.93
C VAL A 163 11.23 4.22 -0.84
N VAL A 164 10.84 2.96 -1.05
CA VAL A 164 9.49 2.44 -0.84
C VAL A 164 9.55 1.22 0.06
N GLY A 165 8.62 1.12 0.99
CA GLY A 165 8.57 0.07 1.98
C GLY A 165 8.06 0.59 3.32
N PRO A 166 8.14 -0.21 4.39
CA PRO A 166 8.65 -1.58 4.35
C PRO A 166 7.59 -2.55 3.80
N TYR A 167 8.04 -3.53 3.03
CA TYR A 167 7.31 -4.76 2.77
C TYR A 167 7.73 -5.83 3.79
N LEU A 168 6.75 -6.56 4.31
CA LEU A 168 6.95 -7.67 5.22
C LEU A 168 7.01 -9.00 4.45
N LYS A 169 7.31 -10.09 5.16
CA LYS A 169 7.44 -11.43 4.58
C LYS A 169 6.19 -11.86 3.79
N ASP A 170 5.01 -11.55 4.32
CA ASP A 170 3.72 -11.96 3.74
C ASP A 170 3.07 -10.84 2.92
N SER A 171 3.79 -9.74 2.67
CA SER A 171 3.32 -8.69 1.77
C SER A 171 3.20 -9.20 0.33
N LYS A 172 2.35 -8.55 -0.44
CA LYS A 172 2.21 -8.70 -1.87
C LYS A 172 2.71 -7.44 -2.59
N PRO A 173 3.04 -7.51 -3.89
CA PRO A 173 3.16 -6.31 -4.71
C PRO A 173 1.92 -5.42 -4.53
N TYR A 174 2.14 -4.10 -4.59
CA TYR A 174 1.12 -3.06 -4.42
C TYR A 174 0.46 -2.96 -3.04
N ASP A 175 0.76 -3.84 -2.08
CA ASP A 175 0.37 -3.58 -0.68
C ASP A 175 0.82 -2.17 -0.27
N TRP A 176 -0.07 -1.44 0.39
CA TRP A 176 0.27 -0.13 0.94
C TRP A 176 1.43 -0.24 1.93
N THR A 177 2.37 0.70 1.83
CA THR A 177 3.55 0.75 2.69
C THR A 177 3.66 2.11 3.38
N GLY A 178 3.82 2.13 4.70
CA GLY A 178 3.84 3.37 5.49
C GLY A 178 5.17 4.15 5.49
N GLY A 179 6.17 3.73 4.72
CA GLY A 179 7.52 4.32 4.72
C GLY A 179 8.05 4.72 3.35
N THR A 180 7.18 4.92 2.35
CA THR A 180 7.56 5.58 1.08
C THR A 180 8.03 7.01 1.37
N PHE A 181 9.26 7.33 0.96
CA PHE A 181 9.88 8.61 1.34
C PHE A 181 11.12 8.95 0.52
N SER A 182 11.48 10.25 0.48
CA SER A 182 12.80 10.74 0.09
C SER A 182 13.20 11.97 0.91
N ASN A 183 14.46 12.01 1.37
CA ASN A 183 15.08 13.24 1.88
C ASN A 183 15.60 14.17 0.78
N PHE A 184 15.39 13.84 -0.49
CA PHE A 184 15.95 14.54 -1.67
C PHE A 184 17.48 14.71 -1.60
N LYS A 185 18.17 13.80 -0.92
CA LYS A 185 19.63 13.77 -0.87
C LYS A 185 20.17 13.27 -2.20
N LYS A 186 21.30 13.84 -2.62
CA LYS A 186 22.02 13.38 -3.81
C LYS A 186 22.46 11.94 -3.60
N GLU A 187 22.25 11.10 -4.61
CA GLU A 187 22.56 9.67 -4.57
C GLU A 187 24.02 9.41 -4.17
N LYS A 188 24.97 10.24 -4.63
CA LYS A 188 26.39 10.13 -4.26
C LYS A 188 26.72 10.48 -2.80
N GLN A 189 25.79 11.03 -2.04
CA GLN A 189 26.02 11.49 -0.66
C GLN A 189 25.48 10.52 0.40
N ILE A 190 24.59 9.59 0.02
CA ILE A 190 23.95 8.67 0.95
C ILE A 190 23.73 7.31 0.27
N THR A 191 23.90 6.23 1.02
CA THR A 191 23.67 4.89 0.48
C THR A 191 22.18 4.51 0.56
N PRO A 192 21.71 3.60 -0.31
CA PRO A 192 20.37 3.02 -0.21
C PRO A 192 19.96 2.54 1.18
N GLU A 193 20.89 1.90 1.90
CA GLU A 193 20.65 1.38 3.25
C GLU A 193 20.38 2.51 4.24
N LYS A 194 21.18 3.58 4.19
CA LYS A 194 21.03 4.72 5.11
C LYS A 194 19.74 5.50 4.85
N GLU A 195 19.32 5.62 3.59
CA GLU A 195 18.01 6.24 3.27
C GLU A 195 16.86 5.36 3.78
N ALA A 196 16.93 4.03 3.59
CA ALA A 196 15.94 3.09 4.10
C ALA A 196 15.89 3.07 5.63
N GLU A 197 17.03 3.05 6.32
CA GLU A 197 17.11 3.15 7.79
C GLU A 197 16.49 4.44 8.30
N TRP A 198 16.75 5.56 7.62
CA TRP A 198 16.17 6.84 7.99
C TRP A 198 14.65 6.83 7.82
N ALA A 199 14.15 6.37 6.67
CA ALA A 199 12.71 6.27 6.41
C ALA A 199 12.03 5.32 7.40
N HIS A 200 12.66 4.19 7.71
CA HIS A 200 12.17 3.25 8.70
C HIS A 200 12.02 3.89 10.09
N LYS A 201 13.05 4.61 10.54
CA LYS A 201 13.05 5.24 11.87
C LYS A 201 12.14 6.46 11.97
N ASN A 202 12.07 7.29 10.92
CA ASN A 202 11.48 8.62 11.01
C ASN A 202 10.12 8.75 10.32
N VAL A 203 9.78 7.83 9.42
CA VAL A 203 8.49 7.82 8.73
C VAL A 203 7.66 6.65 9.26
N PHE A 204 8.10 5.42 8.97
CA PHE A 204 7.33 4.22 9.32
C PHE A 204 7.10 4.08 10.84
N LYS A 205 8.16 4.18 11.67
CA LYS A 205 8.01 4.05 13.13
C LYS A 205 7.30 5.22 13.82
N ARG A 206 7.20 6.38 13.16
CA ARG A 206 6.58 7.59 13.76
C ARG A 206 5.12 7.77 13.36
N SER A 207 4.67 7.06 12.33
CA SER A 207 3.28 6.99 11.91
C SER A 207 2.75 5.58 12.15
N PRO A 208 2.51 5.18 13.42
CA PRO A 208 1.85 3.92 13.70
C PRO A 208 0.47 3.91 13.05
N GLU A 209 0.17 2.83 12.33
CA GLU A 209 -1.16 2.54 11.79
C GLU A 209 -2.24 2.54 12.88
#